data_AF-A0A7C3F5J2-F1
#
_entry.id   AF-A0A7C3F5J2-F1
#
_cell.length_a   1.000
_cell.length_b   1.000
_cell.length_c   1.000
_cell.angle_alpha   90.00
_cell.angle_beta   90.00
_cell.angle_gamma   90.00
#
_symmetry.space_group_name_H-M   'P 1'
#
loop_
_entity.id
_entity.type
_entity.pdbx_description
1 polymer ?
#
loop_
_entity_poly.entity_id
_entity_poly.type
_entity_poly.pdbx_seq_one_letter_code
_entity_poly.pdbx_strand_id
1 'polypeptide(L)'
;MQLSIPPAWALGLLLASLYGTIFHIWRGRSLSDLPRFLLAGWLGFALGHLGGHLLHITPFRIGELNVLSASLGAWVALFIAHRL
;
A
#
# COMPACT_ATOMS: atom_id res chain seq x y z
N MET A 1 -7.07 -20.66 -19.06
CA MET A 1 -7.15 -20.47 -17.59
C MET A 1 -7.47 -19.01 -17.34
N GLN A 2 -8.66 -18.70 -16.84
CA GLN A 2 -9.08 -17.32 -16.59
C GLN A 2 -8.47 -16.89 -15.24
N LEU A 3 -7.52 -15.95 -15.27
CA LEU A 3 -6.92 -15.36 -14.06
C LEU A 3 -7.96 -14.41 -13.43
N SER A 4 -8.85 -14.97 -12.62
CA SER A 4 -9.82 -14.18 -11.85
C SER A 4 -9.12 -13.58 -10.63
N ILE A 5 -8.54 -12.39 -10.78
CA ILE A 5 -8.00 -11.63 -9.65
C ILE A 5 -9.18 -11.21 -8.76
N PRO A 6 -9.17 -11.52 -7.45
CA PRO A 6 -10.29 -11.11 -6.60
C PRO A 6 -10.32 -9.58 -6.51
N PRO A 7 -11.50 -8.94 -6.58
CA PRO A 7 -11.62 -7.47 -6.62
C PRO A 7 -10.93 -6.73 -5.46
N ALA A 8 -10.86 -7.36 -4.28
CA ALA A 8 -10.17 -6.82 -3.12
C ALA A 8 -8.66 -6.62 -3.35
N TRP A 9 -8.00 -7.50 -4.11
CA TRP A 9 -6.58 -7.37 -4.44
C TRP A 9 -6.33 -6.27 -5.46
N ALA A 10 -7.22 -6.14 -6.45
CA ALA A 10 -7.19 -5.03 -7.39
C ALA A 10 -7.36 -3.67 -6.68
N LEU A 11 -8.31 -3.60 -5.74
CA LEU A 11 -8.49 -2.41 -4.88
C LEU A 11 -7.24 -2.14 -4.03
N GLY A 12 -6.65 -3.17 -3.42
CA GLY A 12 -5.44 -3.04 -2.62
C GLY A 12 -4.27 -2.48 -3.42
N LEU A 13 -4.04 -3.00 -4.63
CA LEU A 13 -3.00 -2.51 -5.53
C LEU A 13 -3.27 -1.07 -5.99
N LEU A 14 -4.52 -0.73 -6.28
CA LEU A 14 -4.94 0.63 -6.63
C LEU A 14 -4.66 1.61 -5.47
N LEU A 15 -5.07 1.26 -4.25
CA LEU A 15 -4.85 2.09 -3.06
C LEU A 15 -3.36 2.27 -2.76
N ALA A 16 -2.57 1.19 -2.80
CA ALA A 16 -1.14 1.26 -2.58
C ALA A 16 -0.42 2.13 -3.63
N SER A 17 -0.83 2.04 -4.90
CA SER A 17 -0.33 2.89 -5.98
C SER A 17 -0.74 4.35 -5.81
N LEU A 18 -1.99 4.59 -5.39
CA LEU A 18 -2.49 5.93 -5.09
C LEU A 18 -1.68 6.57 -3.96
N TYR A 19 -1.42 5.85 -2.86
CA TYR A 19 -0.59 6.37 -1.77
C TYR A 19 0.84 6.68 -2.21
N GLY A 20 1.48 5.78 -2.96
CA GLY A 20 2.83 6.02 -3.50
C GLY A 20 2.88 7.24 -4.43
N THR A 21 1.85 7.41 -5.27
CA THR A 21 1.75 8.55 -6.19
C THR A 21 1.48 9.87 -5.45
N ILE A 22 0.55 9.88 -4.49
CA ILE A 22 0.28 11.04 -3.62
C ILE A 22 1.56 11.44 -2.88
N PHE A 23 2.27 10.46 -2.32
CA PHE A 23 3.52 10.72 -1.60
C PHE A 23 4.61 11.26 -2.54
N HIS A 24 4.72 10.71 -3.76
CA HIS A 24 5.63 11.21 -4.77
C HIS A 24 5.33 12.68 -5.15
N ILE A 25 4.06 13.04 -5.35
CA ILE A 25 3.67 14.43 -5.63
C ILE A 25 4.01 15.35 -4.46
N TRP A 26 3.87 14.86 -3.22
CA TRP A 26 4.13 15.66 -2.02
C TRP A 26 5.62 15.82 -1.67
N ARG A 27 6.44 14.77 -1.87
CA ARG A 27 7.82 14.68 -1.36
C ARG A 27 8.87 14.26 -2.40
N GLY A 28 8.45 13.84 -3.58
CA GLY A 28 9.33 13.45 -4.67
C GLY A 28 10.09 14.64 -5.25
N ARG A 29 11.30 14.38 -5.74
CA ARG A 29 12.19 15.41 -6.30
C ARG A 29 12.25 15.32 -7.84
N SER A 30 12.05 14.12 -8.37
CA SER A 30 12.18 13.79 -9.79
C SER A 30 11.28 12.62 -10.18
N LEU A 31 10.86 12.52 -11.45
CA LEU A 31 10.02 11.40 -11.92
C LEU A 31 10.68 10.02 -11.70
N SER A 32 12.01 9.96 -11.64
CA SER A 32 12.77 8.75 -11.30
C SER A 32 12.52 8.24 -9.88
N ASP A 33 11.96 9.06 -8.98
CA ASP A 33 11.61 8.65 -7.61
C ASP A 33 10.28 7.87 -7.56
N LEU A 34 9.44 7.97 -8.61
CA LEU A 34 8.11 7.37 -8.62
C LEU A 34 8.16 5.83 -8.44
N PRO A 35 8.97 5.06 -9.19
CA PRO A 35 9.02 3.61 -9.03
C PRO A 35 9.40 3.20 -7.60
N ARG A 36 10.32 3.94 -6.97
CA ARG A 36 10.75 3.70 -5.61
C ARG A 36 9.62 3.87 -4.61
N PHE A 37 8.84 4.95 -4.72
CA PHE A 37 7.69 5.17 -3.84
C PHE A 37 6.55 4.18 -4.12
N LEU A 38 6.31 3.79 -5.37
CA LEU A 38 5.32 2.75 -5.68
C LEU A 38 5.70 1.41 -5.04
N LEU A 39 6.95 0.97 -5.20
CA LEU A 39 7.44 -0.28 -4.61
C LEU A 39 7.37 -0.24 -3.08
N ALA A 40 7.80 0.87 -2.46
CA ALA A 40 7.70 1.04 -1.01
C ALA A 40 6.24 1.02 -0.53
N GLY A 41 5.34 1.71 -1.24
CA GLY A 41 3.91 1.71 -0.96
C GLY A 41 3.30 0.31 -1.07
N TRP A 42 3.61 -0.45 -2.12
CA TRP A 42 3.13 -1.81 -2.30
C TRP A 42 3.62 -2.75 -1.20
N LEU A 43 4.93 -2.72 -0.88
CA LEU A 43 5.50 -3.55 0.18
C LEU A 43 4.94 -3.21 1.55
N GLY A 44 4.89 -1.92 1.89
CA GLY A 44 4.30 -1.46 3.15
C GLY A 44 2.82 -1.81 3.27
N PHE A 45 2.06 -1.67 2.18
CA PHE A 45 0.65 -2.01 2.16
C PHE A 45 0.42 -3.51 2.38
N ALA A 46 1.18 -4.36 1.69
CA ALA A 46 1.11 -5.80 1.85
C ALA A 46 1.47 -6.23 3.28
N LEU A 47 2.56 -5.70 3.84
CA LEU A 47 2.99 -5.99 5.22
C LEU A 47 1.98 -5.49 6.25
N GLY A 48 1.42 -4.29 6.06
CA GLY A 48 0.39 -3.73 6.91
C GLY A 48 -0.89 -4.58 6.89
N HIS A 49 -1.32 -5.03 5.71
CA HIS A 49 -2.47 -5.92 5.55
C HIS A 49 -2.27 -7.24 6.30
N LEU A 50 -1.10 -7.87 6.13
CA LEU A 50 -0.74 -9.11 6.84
C LEU A 50 -0.70 -8.89 8.35
N GLY A 51 -0.08 -7.80 8.81
CA GLY A 51 -0.05 -7.43 10.22
C GLY A 51 -1.46 -7.25 10.80
N GLY A 52 -2.36 -6.58 10.08
CA GLY A 52 -3.74 -6.43 10.50
C GLY A 52 -4.52 -7.74 10.53
N HIS A 53 -4.22 -8.67 9.63
CA HIS A 53 -4.79 -10.02 9.66
C HIS A 53 -4.32 -10.79 10.90
N LEU A 54 -3.02 -10.80 11.18
CA LEU A 54 -2.42 -11.49 12.33
C LEU A 54 -2.90 -10.92 13.68
N LEU A 55 -3.06 -9.60 13.76
CA LEU A 55 -3.51 -8.88 14.94
C LEU A 55 -5.05 -8.83 15.07
N HIS A 56 -5.78 -9.49 14.16
CA HIS A 56 -7.25 -9.49 14.13
C HIS A 56 -7.85 -8.08 14.13
N ILE A 57 -7.19 -7.12 13.46
CA ILE A 57 -7.71 -5.75 13.32
C ILE A 57 -8.95 -5.82 12.41
N THR A 58 -10.13 -5.59 12.97
CA THR A 58 -11.41 -5.64 12.24
C THR A 58 -11.89 -4.32 11.63
N PRO A 59 -11.51 -3.12 12.13
CA PRO A 59 -11.99 -1.86 11.53
C PRO A 59 -11.58 -1.68 10.07
N PHE A 60 -12.48 -1.07 9.28
CA PHE A 60 -12.27 -0.73 7.86
C PHE A 60 -11.83 -1.90 6.97
N ARG A 61 -12.44 -3.07 7.15
CA ARG A 61 -12.28 -4.19 6.21
C ARG A 61 -13.19 -4.06 5.00
N ILE A 62 -12.65 -4.31 3.81
CA ILE A 62 -13.40 -4.40 2.55
C ILE A 62 -13.14 -5.80 1.97
N GLY A 63 -14.08 -6.72 2.15
CA GLY A 63 -13.84 -8.14 1.92
C GLY A 63 -12.70 -8.63 2.81
N GLU A 64 -11.70 -9.29 2.21
CA GLU A 64 -10.48 -9.71 2.92
C GLU A 64 -9.50 -8.56 3.19
N LEU A 65 -9.63 -7.43 2.51
CA LEU A 65 -8.67 -6.34 2.59
C LEU A 65 -8.80 -5.60 3.91
N ASN A 66 -7.71 -5.54 4.68
CA ASN A 66 -7.63 -4.78 5.92
C ASN A 66 -7.13 -3.36 5.63
N VAL A 67 -8.01 -2.48 5.19
CA VAL A 67 -7.63 -1.17 4.62
C VAL A 67 -6.88 -0.32 5.63
N LEU A 68 -7.35 -0.25 6.88
CA LEU A 68 -6.70 0.59 7.89
C LEU A 68 -5.24 0.22 8.13
N SER A 69 -4.99 -1.06 8.44
CA SER A 69 -3.63 -1.54 8.73
C SER A 69 -2.74 -1.51 7.49
N ALA A 70 -3.28 -1.84 6.32
CA ALA A 70 -2.57 -1.78 5.06
C ALA A 70 -2.16 -0.34 4.70
N SER A 71 -3.06 0.63 4.84
CA SER A 71 -2.76 2.05 4.63
C SER A 71 -1.68 2.52 5.60
N LEU A 72 -1.78 2.19 6.89
CA LEU A 72 -0.73 2.55 7.87
C LEU A 72 0.63 1.98 7.48
N GLY A 73 0.69 0.70 7.11
CA GLY A 73 1.92 0.06 6.63
C GLY A 73 2.51 0.73 5.39
N ALA A 74 1.66 1.11 4.43
CA ALA A 74 2.07 1.83 3.23
C ALA A 74 2.71 3.18 3.57
N TRP A 75 2.04 3.99 4.41
CA TRP A 75 2.56 5.30 4.81
C TRP A 75 3.89 5.19 5.56
N VAL A 76 4.02 4.24 6.49
CA VAL A 76 5.28 3.97 7.20
C VAL A 76 6.41 3.64 6.22
N ALA A 77 6.16 2.71 5.28
CA ALA A 77 7.16 2.33 4.29
C ALA A 77 7.56 3.49 3.36
N LEU A 78 6.60 4.34 2.97
CA LEU A 78 6.87 5.53 2.15
C LEU A 78 7.76 6.54 2.88
N PHE A 79 7.49 6.81 4.16
CA PHE A 79 8.34 7.67 4.98
C PHE A 79 9.74 7.09 5.15
N ILE A 80 9.87 5.78 5.36
CA ILE A 80 11.18 5.11 5.41
C ILE A 80 11.90 5.26 4.07
N ALA A 81 11.22 4.96 2.96
CA ALA A 81 11.78 5.06 1.63
C ALA A 81 12.24 6.48 1.28
N HIS A 82 11.58 7.51 1.79
CA HIS A 82 12.01 8.90 1.61
C HIS A 82 13.31 9.25 2.34
N ARG A 83 13.65 8.52 3.41
CA ARG A 83 14.86 8.78 4.22
C ARG A 83 16.10 8.02 3.73
N LEU A 84 15.90 6.97 2.95
CA LEU A 84 16.95 6.17 2.34
C LEU A 84 17.56 6.89 1.12
#